data_AF-A0A450W168-F1
#
_entry.id   AF-A0A450W168-F1
#
_cell.length_a   1.000
_cell.length_b   1.000
_cell.length_c   1.000
_cell.angle_alpha   90.00
_cell.angle_beta   90.00
_cell.angle_gamma   90.00
#
_symmetry.space_group_name_H-M   'P 1'
#
loop_
_entity.id
_entity.type
_entity.pdbx_description
1 polymer ?
#
loop_
_entity_poly.entity_id
_entity_poly.type
_entity_poly.pdbx_seq_one_letter_code
_entity_poly.pdbx_strand_id
1 'polypeptide(L)'
;MNSDLVSDLSTVEDYRSDKNKRYPLEEILLLCVCAAIGGADGWKSIAEFGYTKLDWLRKFLEFKNGIPSEDCIGRVMAGLSPTAFQECFITWTKSIAALTHGDV
;
A
#
# COMPACT_ATOMS: atom_id res chain seq x y z
N MET A 1 -5.32 14.16 -15.39
CA MET A 1 -4.07 14.13 -14.60
C MET A 1 -3.69 12.67 -14.49
N ASN A 2 -2.50 12.29 -14.96
CA ASN A 2 -1.99 10.94 -14.75
C ASN A 2 -1.51 10.87 -13.29
N SER A 3 -2.26 10.18 -12.43
CA SER A 3 -1.81 9.87 -11.07
C SER A 3 -0.96 8.60 -11.10
N ASP A 4 0.13 8.59 -10.32
CA ASP A 4 0.84 7.36 -9.98
C ASP A 4 0.26 6.75 -8.69
N LEU A 5 0.51 5.45 -8.48
CA LEU A 5 -0.02 4.70 -7.33
C LEU A 5 0.29 5.38 -5.99
N VAL A 6 1.50 5.92 -5.84
CA VAL A 6 1.95 6.53 -4.58
C VAL A 6 1.15 7.80 -4.29
N SER A 7 0.91 8.62 -5.31
CA SER A 7 0.10 9.83 -5.20
C SER A 7 -1.33 9.50 -4.77
N ASP A 8 -1.95 8.50 -5.36
CA ASP A 8 -3.31 8.09 -5.00
C ASP A 8 -3.35 7.56 -3.55
N LEU A 9 -2.40 6.71 -3.16
CA LEU A 9 -2.31 6.16 -1.80
C LEU A 9 -2.14 7.24 -0.73
N SER A 10 -1.45 8.35 -1.04
CA SER A 10 -1.26 9.47 -0.12
C SER A 10 -2.54 10.25 0.19
N THR A 11 -3.60 10.05 -0.60
CA THR A 11 -4.92 10.69 -0.36
C THR A 11 -5.73 10.00 0.72
N VAL A 12 -5.35 8.78 1.11
CA VAL A 12 -6.05 8.01 2.14
C VAL A 12 -5.76 8.64 3.51
N GLU A 13 -6.83 9.01 4.22
CA GLU A 13 -6.71 9.61 5.55
C GLU A 13 -6.09 8.63 6.56
N ASP A 14 -5.04 9.08 7.24
CA ASP A 14 -4.41 8.32 8.32
C ASP A 14 -5.16 8.51 9.64
N TYR A 15 -6.06 7.56 9.92
CA TYR A 15 -6.86 7.50 11.15
C TYR A 15 -6.02 7.30 12.44
N ARG A 16 -4.74 6.95 12.31
CA ARG A 16 -3.87 6.65 13.46
C ARG A 16 -3.46 7.94 14.15
N SER A 17 -3.30 7.89 15.47
CA SER A 17 -2.72 9.00 16.22
C SER A 17 -1.22 9.14 15.91
N ASP A 18 -0.67 10.35 16.05
CA ASP A 18 0.75 10.64 15.70
C ASP A 18 1.76 9.78 16.48
N LYS A 19 1.39 9.32 17.67
CA LYS A 19 2.23 8.43 18.50
C LYS A 19 2.38 7.02 17.91
N ASN A 20 1.52 6.63 16.96
CA ASN A 20 1.48 5.28 16.36
C ASN A 20 1.89 5.26 14.88
N LYS A 21 2.60 6.29 14.40
CA LYS A 21 3.02 6.43 12.99
C LYS A 21 4.51 6.14 12.79
N ARG A 22 4.99 4.98 13.24
CA ARG A 22 6.37 4.53 12.92
C ARG A 22 6.55 4.30 11.41
N TYR A 23 5.54 3.76 10.76
CA TYR A 23 5.54 3.55 9.31
C TYR A 23 4.51 4.51 8.69
N PRO A 24 4.91 5.32 7.70
CA PRO A 24 3.98 6.08 6.87
C PRO A 24 2.84 5.20 6.35
N LEU A 25 1.63 5.73 6.25
CA LEU A 25 0.47 4.93 5.87
C LEU A 25 0.63 4.44 4.43
N GLU A 26 1.03 5.32 3.54
CA GLU A 26 1.30 5.06 2.13
C GLU A 26 2.32 3.93 1.92
N GLU A 27 3.34 3.79 2.79
CA GLU A 27 4.29 2.68 2.73
C GLU A 27 3.63 1.34 3.05
N ILE A 28 2.73 1.32 4.04
CA ILE A 28 1.98 0.12 4.44
C ILE A 28 0.98 -0.26 3.35
N LEU A 29 0.27 0.72 2.78
CA LEU A 29 -0.69 0.48 1.70
C LEU A 29 0.00 -0.01 0.43
N LEU A 30 1.13 0.60 0.04
CA LEU A 30 1.91 0.18 -1.11
C LEU A 30 2.39 -1.26 -0.93
N LEU A 31 2.91 -1.59 0.26
CA LEU A 31 3.32 -2.95 0.61
C LEU A 31 2.16 -3.95 0.43
N CYS A 32 0.98 -3.66 0.99
CA CYS A 32 -0.19 -4.52 0.88
C CYS A 32 -0.62 -4.73 -0.57
N VAL A 33 -0.69 -3.66 -1.37
CA VAL A 33 -1.09 -3.75 -2.80
C VAL A 33 -0.08 -4.57 -3.60
N CYS A 34 1.22 -4.28 -3.48
CA CYS A 34 2.25 -5.00 -4.22
C CYS A 34 2.33 -6.48 -3.81
N ALA A 35 2.22 -6.77 -2.52
CA ALA A 35 2.24 -8.14 -2.02
C ALA A 35 1.01 -8.93 -2.48
N ALA A 36 -0.20 -8.33 -2.43
CA ALA A 36 -1.43 -8.96 -2.89
C ALA A 36 -1.39 -9.27 -4.40
N ILE A 37 -0.89 -8.34 -5.22
CA ILE A 37 -0.67 -8.57 -6.66
C ILE A 37 0.39 -9.67 -6.88
N GLY A 38 1.40 -9.72 -6.02
CA GLY A 38 2.41 -10.78 -5.99
C GLY A 38 1.91 -12.14 -5.49
N GLY A 39 0.62 -12.26 -5.14
CA GLY A 39 0.00 -13.51 -4.68
C GLY A 39 0.18 -13.80 -3.19
N ALA A 40 0.60 -12.81 -2.39
CA ALA A 40 0.67 -12.97 -0.94
C ALA A 40 -0.75 -13.04 -0.34
N ASP A 41 -1.02 -14.12 0.39
CA ASP A 41 -2.28 -14.33 1.12
C ASP A 41 -2.03 -14.23 2.65
N GLY A 42 -2.66 -13.25 3.29
CA GLY A 42 -2.54 -12.95 4.72
C GLY A 42 -1.36 -12.06 5.13
N TRP A 43 -1.39 -11.57 6.37
CA TRP A 43 -0.43 -10.55 6.86
C TRP A 43 1.01 -11.04 6.96
N LYS A 44 1.19 -12.32 7.29
CA LYS A 44 2.51 -12.95 7.37
C LYS A 44 3.22 -12.94 6.02
N SER A 45 2.53 -13.42 4.98
CA SER A 45 3.09 -13.48 3.63
C SER A 45 3.33 -12.09 3.05
N ILE A 46 2.49 -11.10 3.40
CA ILE A 46 2.72 -9.69 3.04
C ILE A 46 4.01 -9.15 3.69
N ALA A 47 4.24 -9.42 4.98
CA ALA A 47 5.47 -9.03 5.65
C ALA A 47 6.69 -9.72 5.01
N GLU A 48 6.61 -11.04 4.75
CA GLU A 48 7.65 -11.82 4.07
C GLU A 48 7.97 -11.28 2.67
N PHE A 49 6.95 -10.91 1.89
CA PHE A 49 7.12 -10.23 0.61
C PHE A 49 7.89 -8.91 0.80
N GLY A 50 7.49 -8.10 1.78
CA GLY A 50 8.16 -6.85 2.11
C GLY A 50 9.64 -7.03 2.42
N TYR A 51 9.99 -8.00 3.26
CA TYR A 51 11.39 -8.29 3.57
C TYR A 51 12.18 -8.75 2.34
N THR A 52 11.56 -9.58 1.51
CA THR A 52 12.19 -10.12 0.29
C THR A 52 12.37 -9.07 -0.81
N LYS A 53 11.48 -8.07 -0.86
CA LYS A 53 11.41 -7.06 -1.92
C LYS A 53 11.70 -5.64 -1.44
N LEU A 54 12.29 -5.47 -0.26
CA LEU A 54 12.54 -4.16 0.35
C LEU A 54 13.31 -3.21 -0.58
N ASP A 55 14.38 -3.69 -1.21
CA ASP A 55 15.18 -2.86 -2.13
C ASP A 55 14.41 -2.45 -3.40
N TRP A 56 13.43 -3.26 -3.80
CA TRP A 56 12.54 -2.92 -4.91
C TRP A 56 11.45 -1.92 -4.47
N LEU A 57 10.86 -2.12 -3.29
CA LEU A 57 9.90 -1.19 -2.69
C LEU A 57 10.49 0.20 -2.49
N ARG A 58 11.78 0.26 -2.16
CA ARG A 58 12.56 1.51 -2.00
C ARG A 58 12.68 2.37 -3.25
N LYS A 59 12.29 1.85 -4.41
CA LYS A 59 12.22 2.62 -5.67
C LYS A 59 10.98 3.52 -5.73
N PHE A 60 9.99 3.27 -4.89
CA PHE A 60 8.71 4.00 -4.88
C PHE A 60 8.56 4.90 -3.64
N LEU A 61 8.94 4.40 -2.46
CA LEU A 61 8.89 5.11 -1.18
C LEU A 61 10.16 4.81 -0.37
N GLU A 62 10.45 5.56 0.70
CA GLU A 62 11.76 5.46 1.37
C GLU A 62 11.93 4.18 2.23
N PHE A 63 10.87 3.68 2.86
CA PHE A 63 10.91 2.55 3.80
C PHE A 63 12.05 2.70 4.84
N LYS A 64 12.18 3.91 5.42
CA LYS A 64 13.25 4.26 6.37
C LYS A 64 13.29 3.33 7.58
N ASN A 65 12.11 2.96 8.06
CA ASN A 65 11.94 2.12 9.24
C ASN A 65 11.88 0.61 8.92
N GLY A 66 12.11 0.23 7.66
CA GLY A 66 11.99 -1.15 7.20
C GLY A 66 10.55 -1.57 6.95
N ILE A 67 10.26 -2.86 7.17
CA ILE A 67 8.96 -3.45 6.90
C ILE A 67 8.18 -3.61 8.22
N PRO A 68 6.90 -3.20 8.27
CA PRO A 68 6.04 -3.43 9.43
C PRO A 68 5.86 -4.94 9.70
N SER A 69 5.70 -5.32 10.96
CA SER A 69 5.33 -6.69 11.32
C SER A 69 3.93 -7.05 10.84
N GLU A 70 3.62 -8.35 10.74
CA GLU A 70 2.29 -8.86 10.41
C GLU A 70 1.19 -8.27 11.32
N ASP A 71 1.44 -8.18 12.63
CA ASP A 71 0.53 -7.54 13.58
C ASP A 71 0.34 -6.05 13.30
N CYS A 72 1.41 -5.37 12.87
CA CYS A 72 1.33 -3.97 12.52
C CYS A 72 0.48 -3.77 11.28
N ILE A 73 0.70 -4.57 10.23
CA ILE A 73 -0.08 -4.53 8.99
C ILE A 73 -1.55 -4.81 9.30
N GLY A 74 -1.84 -5.92 9.98
CA GLY A 74 -3.22 -6.31 10.30
C GLY A 74 -3.96 -5.26 11.11
N ARG A 75 -3.31 -4.65 12.12
CA ARG A 75 -3.92 -3.58 12.92
C ARG A 75 -4.21 -2.32 12.11
N VAL A 76 -3.30 -1.92 11.24
CA VAL A 76 -3.48 -0.73 10.40
C VAL A 76 -4.61 -0.96 9.39
N MET A 77 -4.59 -2.11 8.71
CA MET A 77 -5.64 -2.45 7.74
C MET A 77 -7.01 -2.62 8.39
N ALA A 78 -7.09 -3.16 9.61
CA ALA A 78 -8.34 -3.36 10.33
C ALA A 78 -9.01 -2.06 10.80
N GLY A 79 -8.23 -0.99 11.06
CA GLY A 79 -8.78 0.31 11.41
C GLY A 79 -8.98 1.25 10.22
N LEU A 80 -8.47 0.88 9.04
CA LEU A 80 -8.65 1.65 7.82
C LEU A 80 -10.09 1.52 7.31
N SER A 81 -10.67 2.62 6.81
CA SER A 81 -11.98 2.58 6.15
C SER A 81 -11.90 1.70 4.88
N PRO A 82 -12.64 0.57 4.81
CA PRO A 82 -12.61 -0.29 3.64
C PRO A 82 -13.07 0.45 2.38
N THR A 83 -14.04 1.34 2.52
CA THR A 83 -14.58 2.15 1.41
C THR A 83 -13.53 3.13 0.89
N ALA A 84 -12.85 3.87 1.77
CA ALA A 84 -11.84 4.85 1.34
C ALA A 84 -10.67 4.16 0.61
N PHE A 85 -10.23 3.01 1.13
CA PHE A 85 -9.19 2.21 0.49
C PHE A 85 -9.62 1.67 -0.87
N GLN A 86 -10.85 1.15 -0.97
CA GLN A 86 -11.40 0.64 -2.23
C GLN A 86 -11.54 1.75 -3.27
N GLU A 87 -12.01 2.94 -2.90
CA GLU A 87 -12.15 4.10 -3.79
C GLU A 87 -10.78 4.55 -4.33
N CYS A 88 -9.77 4.63 -3.46
CA CYS A 88 -8.39 4.90 -3.85
C CYS A 88 -7.89 3.86 -4.86
N PHE A 89 -8.09 2.57 -4.57
CA PHE A 89 -7.65 1.48 -5.45
C PHE A 89 -8.35 1.48 -6.81
N ILE A 90 -9.66 1.75 -6.84
CA ILE A 90 -10.44 1.88 -8.08
C ILE A 90 -9.97 3.09 -8.90
N THR A 91 -9.66 4.21 -8.24
CA THR A 91 -9.18 5.42 -8.91
C THR A 91 -7.84 5.16 -9.59
N TRP A 92 -6.91 4.53 -8.87
CA TRP A 92 -5.63 4.12 -9.43
C TRP A 92 -5.77 3.14 -10.60
N THR A 93 -6.56 2.06 -10.46
CA THR A 93 -6.75 1.08 -11.53
C THR A 93 -7.38 1.69 -12.78
N LYS A 94 -8.32 2.64 -12.63
CA LYS A 94 -8.87 3.41 -13.77
C LYS A 94 -7.82 4.28 -14.44
N SER A 95 -6.92 4.91 -13.68
CA SER A 95 -5.78 5.66 -14.24
C SER A 95 -4.88 4.75 -15.07
N ILE A 96 -4.60 3.52 -14.62
CA ILE A 96 -3.82 2.55 -15.40
C ILE A 96 -4.57 2.15 -16.68
N ALA A 97 -5.85 1.80 -16.59
CA ALA A 97 -6.64 1.36 -17.75
C ALA A 97 -6.71 2.44 -18.85
N ALA A 98 -6.78 3.72 -18.45
CA ALA A 98 -6.72 4.84 -19.38
C ALA A 98 -5.34 4.98 -20.07
N LEU A 99 -4.25 4.59 -19.40
CA LEU A 99 -2.91 4.60 -19.96
C LEU A 99 -2.66 3.43 -20.92
N THR A 100 -3.27 2.27 -20.65
CA THR A 100 -3.07 1.04 -21.46
C THR A 100 -4.07 0.90 -22.61
N HIS A 101 -4.92 1.88 -22.88
CA HIS A 101 -5.99 1.81 -23.90
C HIS A 101 -6.90 0.57 -23.79
N GLY A 102 -7.01 -0.03 -22.59
CA GLY A 102 -7.90 -1.16 -22.33
C GLY A 102 -7.35 -2.55 -22.67
N ASP A 103 -6.08 -2.71 -23.04
CA ASP A 103 -5.48 -4.03 -23.22
C ASP A 103 -4.86 -4.52 -21.89
N VAL A 104 -5.51 -5.50 -21.26
CA VAL A 104 -5.00 -6.35 -20.17
C VAL A 104 -5.18 -7.81 -20.58
#